data_AF-A0A9P0ZBB9-F1
#
_entry.id   AF-A0A9P0ZBB9-F1
#
_cell.length_a   1.000
_cell.length_b   1.000
_cell.length_c   1.000
_cell.angle_alpha   90.00
_cell.angle_beta   90.00
_cell.angle_gamma   90.00
#
_symmetry.space_group_name_H-M   'P 1'
#
loop_
_entity.id
_entity.type
_entity.pdbx_description
1 polymer ?
#
loop_
_entity_poly.entity_id
_entity_poly.type
_entity_poly.pdbx_seq_one_letter_code
_entity_poly.pdbx_strand_id
1 'polypeptide(L)'
;MVEVSNIQNALSFEIEGRIISFSVSDFSHIMGFPYDEIVSIVHDNDSERGDIWNTYFPDCKTKVKRRDIKSVFQSIQRGRKPEENIVKLSLLYVLSHAFLAAEGQVSIHSTYLNLVDDLAAFNSYPWGRVIWDDMVGYFKASLKSIESNPSHYNVYGCVIALQVWAFESFPALKVINLAHLVDPCSEPSILKWSSTAKPSSESLKDAIFCNKGFLFTPISQSDSVRELDNPPKPVPLKKKGVSNLLMNLKIDLPHHYLILQQVLMP
;
A
#
# COMPACT_ATOMS: atom_id res chain seq x y z
N MET A 1 15.19 -11.99 8.21
CA MET A 1 15.94 -10.75 7.91
C MET A 1 15.24 -10.05 6.74
N VAL A 2 15.00 -8.74 6.75
CA VAL A 2 14.40 -8.05 5.60
C VAL A 2 15.53 -7.34 4.92
N GLU A 3 15.94 -7.85 3.77
CA GLU A 3 16.93 -7.18 2.93
C GLU A 3 16.17 -6.57 1.76
N VAL A 4 16.24 -5.24 1.63
CA VAL A 4 15.80 -4.60 0.40
C VAL A 4 16.99 -4.65 -0.54
N SER A 5 16.91 -5.52 -1.56
CA SER A 5 17.99 -5.64 -2.55
C SER A 5 18.20 -4.32 -3.28
N ASN A 6 19.42 -4.10 -3.75
CA ASN A 6 19.88 -2.84 -4.34
C ASN A 6 19.29 -2.55 -5.74
N ILE A 7 18.28 -3.32 -6.15
CA ILE A 7 17.53 -3.16 -7.39
C ILE A 7 16.11 -2.81 -6.94
N GLN A 8 15.62 -1.61 -7.30
CA GLN A 8 14.37 -0.97 -6.83
C GLN A 8 13.06 -1.74 -7.16
N ASN A 9 13.12 -3.04 -7.44
CA ASN A 9 12.01 -3.82 -7.99
C ASN A 9 11.47 -4.89 -7.02
N ALA A 10 12.06 -5.06 -5.82
CA ALA A 10 11.51 -5.99 -4.82
C ALA A 10 11.91 -5.69 -3.36
N LEU A 11 11.03 -6.05 -2.43
CA LEU A 11 11.31 -6.20 -1.00
C LEU A 11 11.55 -7.68 -0.69
N SER A 12 12.68 -8.05 -0.08
CA SER A 12 12.98 -9.45 0.24
C SER A 12 12.93 -9.73 1.74
N PHE A 13 12.34 -10.86 2.09
CA PHE A 13 12.10 -11.32 3.45
C PHE A 13 12.69 -12.72 3.62
N GLU A 14 13.60 -12.88 4.56
CA GLU A 14 14.07 -14.18 5.03
C GLU A 14 13.16 -14.66 6.16
N ILE A 15 12.46 -15.77 5.92
CA ILE A 15 11.54 -16.47 6.82
C ILE A 15 11.97 -17.93 6.93
N GLU A 16 12.27 -18.39 8.14
CA GLU A 16 12.70 -19.77 8.43
C GLU A 16 13.81 -20.29 7.47
N GLY A 17 14.75 -19.41 7.11
CA GLY A 17 15.89 -19.73 6.22
C GLY A 17 15.57 -19.71 4.72
N ARG A 18 14.35 -19.34 4.31
CA ARG A 18 13.97 -19.12 2.91
C ARG A 18 13.87 -17.63 2.63
N ILE A 19 14.40 -17.20 1.48
CA ILE A 19 14.20 -15.83 0.98
C ILE A 19 12.97 -15.84 0.08
N ILE A 20 12.00 -15.00 0.41
CA ILE A 20 10.83 -14.71 -0.42
C ILE A 20 10.83 -13.22 -0.75
N SER A 21 10.25 -12.83 -1.87
CA SER A 21 10.27 -11.44 -2.31
C SER A 21 8.87 -10.98 -2.72
N PHE A 22 8.56 -9.73 -2.39
CA PHE A 22 7.44 -8.98 -2.92
C PHE A 22 7.98 -8.02 -3.96
N SER A 23 7.68 -8.29 -5.23
CA SER A 23 8.17 -7.51 -6.37
C SER A 23 7.20 -6.40 -6.77
N VAL A 24 7.69 -5.49 -7.60
CA VAL A 24 6.86 -4.46 -8.22
C VAL A 24 5.82 -5.05 -9.17
N SER A 25 6.10 -6.21 -9.76
CA SER A 25 5.13 -6.95 -10.56
C SER A 25 4.01 -7.52 -9.68
N ASP A 26 4.35 -8.08 -8.52
CA ASP A 26 3.35 -8.52 -7.54
C ASP A 26 2.47 -7.34 -7.10
N PHE A 27 3.10 -6.19 -6.84
CA PHE A 27 2.38 -4.96 -6.50
C PHE A 27 1.41 -4.53 -7.61
N SER A 28 1.87 -4.53 -8.87
CA SER A 28 1.04 -4.17 -10.03
C SER A 28 -0.15 -5.12 -10.17
N HIS A 29 0.07 -6.43 -10.06
CA HIS A 29 -1.00 -7.43 -10.07
C HIS A 29 -2.02 -7.22 -8.94
N ILE A 30 -1.54 -6.94 -7.72
CA ILE A 30 -2.40 -6.78 -6.55
C ILE A 30 -3.23 -5.51 -6.62
N MET A 31 -2.60 -4.40 -6.96
CA MET A 31 -3.22 -3.09 -6.90
C MET A 31 -3.93 -2.71 -8.20
N GLY A 32 -3.68 -3.41 -9.30
CA GLY A 32 -4.21 -3.11 -10.63
C GLY A 32 -3.61 -1.86 -11.27
N PHE A 33 -2.52 -1.33 -10.72
CA PHE A 33 -1.82 -0.19 -11.30
C PHE A 33 -0.76 -0.67 -12.28
N PRO A 34 -0.70 -0.12 -13.50
CA PRO A 34 0.42 -0.37 -14.39
C PRO A 34 1.71 0.17 -13.75
N TYR A 35 2.80 -0.58 -13.91
CA TYR A 35 4.14 -0.13 -13.54
C TYR A 35 4.95 0.04 -14.82
N ASP A 36 4.87 1.23 -15.42
CA ASP A 36 5.71 1.59 -16.55
C ASP A 36 7.02 2.21 -16.04
N GLU A 37 8.14 1.75 -16.59
CA GLU A 37 9.46 2.18 -16.12
C GLU A 37 9.74 3.67 -16.35
N ILE A 38 9.05 4.32 -17.30
CA ILE A 38 9.37 5.66 -17.78
C ILE A 38 8.10 6.51 -17.80
N VAL A 39 7.80 7.16 -16.67
CA VAL A 39 6.97 8.36 -16.68
C VAL A 39 7.73 9.44 -15.94
N SER A 40 8.19 10.44 -16.69
CA SER A 40 8.71 11.67 -16.12
C SER A 40 7.58 12.28 -15.31
N ILE A 41 7.70 12.28 -13.98
CA ILE A 41 6.74 12.97 -13.12
C ILE A 41 6.95 14.46 -13.39
N VAL A 42 6.06 15.04 -14.20
CA VAL A 42 6.02 16.49 -14.39
C VAL A 42 5.44 17.08 -13.11
N HIS A 43 6.32 17.63 -12.29
CA HIS A 43 5.91 18.49 -11.18
C HIS A 43 5.53 19.84 -11.77
N ASP A 44 4.23 20.03 -12.03
CA ASP A 44 3.73 21.35 -12.42
C ASP A 44 3.88 22.34 -11.27
N ASN A 45 4.01 23.63 -11.59
CA ASN A 45 4.31 24.69 -10.61
C ASN A 45 3.38 24.63 -9.38
N ASP A 46 3.96 24.30 -8.22
CA ASP A 46 3.31 24.15 -6.90
C ASP A 46 2.60 25.41 -6.35
N SER A 47 2.50 26.48 -7.15
CA SER A 47 2.02 27.79 -6.70
C SER A 47 0.50 27.98 -6.81
N GLU A 48 -0.19 27.27 -7.70
CA GLU A 48 -1.63 27.44 -7.90
C GLU A 48 -2.44 26.37 -7.16
N ARG A 49 -3.44 26.83 -6.38
CA ARG A 49 -4.37 25.95 -5.67
C ARG A 49 -5.54 25.61 -6.57
N GLY A 50 -5.80 24.32 -6.73
CA GLY A 50 -7.01 23.82 -7.39
C GLY A 50 -8.30 24.09 -6.62
N ASP A 51 -9.43 23.79 -7.26
CA ASP A 51 -10.78 24.06 -6.76
C ASP A 51 -11.09 23.26 -5.50
N ILE A 52 -10.72 21.98 -5.43
CA ILE A 52 -10.88 21.17 -4.22
C ILE A 52 -10.10 21.78 -3.04
N TRP A 53 -8.89 22.26 -3.29
CA TRP A 53 -8.10 22.94 -2.24
C TRP A 53 -8.82 24.19 -1.75
N ASN A 54 -9.14 25.12 -2.66
CA ASN A 54 -9.74 26.40 -2.31
C ASN A 54 -11.09 26.24 -1.59
N THR A 55 -11.88 25.24 -1.99
CA THR A 55 -13.23 25.02 -1.46
C THR A 55 -13.21 24.35 -0.08
N TYR A 56 -12.38 23.34 0.12
CA TYR A 56 -12.46 22.47 1.31
C TYR A 56 -11.32 22.66 2.31
N PHE A 57 -10.23 23.33 1.89
CA PHE A 57 -9.07 23.59 2.74
C PHE A 57 -8.66 25.08 2.72
N PRO A 58 -9.60 26.04 2.91
CA PRO A 58 -9.30 27.47 2.79
C PRO A 58 -8.28 27.95 3.84
N ASP A 59 -8.31 27.35 5.03
CA ASP A 59 -7.40 27.69 6.13
C ASP A 59 -5.99 27.10 5.94
N CYS A 60 -5.84 26.11 5.05
CA CYS A 60 -4.57 25.45 4.75
C CYS A 60 -3.78 26.28 3.73
N LYS A 61 -2.99 27.26 4.21
CA LYS A 61 -2.35 28.24 3.32
C LYS A 61 -1.28 27.68 2.38
N THR A 62 -0.52 26.70 2.82
CA THR A 62 0.65 26.21 2.07
C THR A 62 0.69 24.70 1.97
N LYS A 63 0.07 24.00 2.92
CA LYS A 63 0.08 22.54 3.00
C LYS A 63 -1.23 22.06 3.59
N VAL A 64 -1.77 20.99 3.01
CA VAL A 64 -2.89 20.24 3.59
C VAL A 64 -2.32 19.00 4.27
N LYS A 65 -2.66 18.79 5.55
CA LYS A 65 -2.24 17.58 6.29
C LYS A 65 -3.24 16.46 6.08
N ARG A 66 -2.78 15.21 6.17
CA ARG A 66 -3.66 14.02 6.08
C ARG A 66 -4.82 14.07 7.08
N ARG A 67 -4.59 14.55 8.30
CA ARG A 67 -5.66 14.75 9.30
C ARG A 67 -6.75 15.73 8.83
N ASP A 68 -6.39 16.74 8.05
CA ASP A 68 -7.33 17.75 7.54
C ASP A 68 -8.22 17.10 6.46
N ILE A 69 -7.62 16.29 5.57
CA ILE A 69 -8.34 15.48 4.56
C ILE A 69 -9.34 14.53 5.23
N LYS A 70 -8.91 13.81 6.29
CA LYS A 70 -9.79 12.92 7.05
C LYS A 70 -10.97 13.66 7.67
N SER A 71 -10.72 14.83 8.26
CA SER A 71 -11.77 15.67 8.85
C SER A 71 -12.80 16.10 7.81
N VAL A 72 -12.33 16.57 6.65
CA VAL A 72 -13.21 16.95 5.53
C VAL A 72 -14.03 15.75 5.04
N PHE A 73 -13.38 14.62 4.75
CA PHE A 73 -14.06 13.42 4.28
C PHE A 73 -15.18 12.95 5.23
N GLN A 74 -14.90 12.91 6.54
CA GLN A 74 -15.89 12.57 7.57
C GLN A 74 -17.04 13.57 7.66
N SER A 75 -16.80 14.85 7.40
CA SER A 75 -17.86 15.87 7.38
C SER A 75 -18.82 15.68 6.20
N ILE A 76 -18.30 15.20 5.07
CA ILE A 76 -19.05 15.01 3.83
C ILE A 76 -19.95 13.78 3.92
N GLN A 77 -19.50 12.71 4.57
CA GLN A 77 -20.35 11.54 4.86
C GLN A 77 -21.60 11.88 5.68
N ARG A 78 -21.60 13.02 6.39
CA ARG A 78 -22.70 13.48 7.26
C ARG A 78 -23.58 14.56 6.62
N GLY A 79 -23.21 15.09 5.46
CA GLY A 79 -23.87 16.25 4.84
C GLY A 79 -24.32 15.98 3.40
N ARG A 80 -25.08 16.93 2.83
CA ARG A 80 -25.33 16.97 1.38
C ARG A 80 -24.27 17.84 0.71
N LYS A 81 -23.51 17.27 -0.21
CA LYS A 81 -22.51 17.96 -1.05
C LYS A 81 -22.70 17.56 -2.52
N PRO A 82 -22.19 18.34 -3.50
CA PRO A 82 -22.22 17.94 -4.89
C PRO A 82 -21.51 16.61 -5.09
N GLU A 83 -22.15 15.66 -5.79
CA GLU A 83 -21.65 14.28 -5.97
C GLU A 83 -20.23 14.25 -6.55
N GLU A 84 -19.93 15.11 -7.51
CA GLU A 84 -18.59 15.21 -8.12
C GLU A 84 -17.49 15.51 -7.09
N ASN A 85 -17.72 16.47 -6.19
CA ASN A 85 -16.76 16.81 -5.14
C ASN A 85 -16.60 15.68 -4.12
N ILE A 86 -17.66 14.89 -3.89
CA ILE A 86 -17.59 13.70 -3.03
C ILE A 86 -16.65 12.67 -3.65
N VAL A 87 -16.74 12.43 -4.96
CA VAL A 87 -15.82 11.52 -5.69
C VAL A 87 -14.38 11.99 -5.59
N LYS A 88 -14.11 13.26 -5.91
CA LYS A 88 -12.76 13.87 -5.83
C LYS A 88 -12.14 13.77 -4.43
N LEU A 89 -12.93 14.04 -3.39
CA LEU A 89 -12.48 13.95 -2.00
C LEU A 89 -12.35 12.50 -1.51
N SER A 90 -13.14 11.58 -2.05
CA SER A 90 -12.99 10.14 -1.79
C SER A 90 -11.70 9.59 -2.39
N LEU A 91 -11.40 9.96 -3.64
CA LEU A 91 -10.13 9.65 -4.31
C LEU A 91 -8.93 10.19 -3.51
N LEU A 92 -8.99 11.47 -3.10
CA LEU A 92 -7.96 12.10 -2.29
C LEU A 92 -7.79 11.40 -0.92
N TYR A 93 -8.89 11.03 -0.27
CA TYR A 93 -8.87 10.33 1.00
C TYR A 93 -8.21 8.95 0.88
N VAL A 94 -8.64 8.14 -0.10
CA VAL A 94 -8.07 6.82 -0.39
C VAL A 94 -6.58 6.93 -0.71
N LEU A 95 -6.20 7.84 -1.61
CA LEU A 95 -4.81 8.05 -1.98
C LEU A 95 -3.97 8.41 -0.74
N SER A 96 -4.45 9.34 0.08
CA SER A 96 -3.70 9.85 1.24
C SER A 96 -3.62 8.88 2.43
N HIS A 97 -4.62 8.01 2.63
CA HIS A 97 -4.74 7.16 3.82
C HIS A 97 -4.56 5.67 3.56
N ALA A 98 -4.76 5.20 2.32
CA ALA A 98 -4.58 3.79 1.97
C ALA A 98 -3.29 3.57 1.15
N PHE A 99 -3.05 4.39 0.14
CA PHE A 99 -1.94 4.14 -0.81
C PHE A 99 -0.65 4.85 -0.41
N LEU A 100 -0.73 6.15 -0.11
CA LEU A 100 0.40 6.97 0.37
C LEU A 100 0.27 7.23 1.88
N ALA A 101 -0.12 6.19 2.61
CA ALA A 101 -0.45 6.29 4.02
C ALA A 101 0.76 6.77 4.82
N ALA A 102 0.58 7.81 5.63
CA ALA A 102 1.61 8.33 6.52
C ALA A 102 0.97 8.90 7.78
N GLU A 103 1.79 9.41 8.69
CA GLU A 103 1.28 10.04 9.91
C GLU A 103 0.36 11.22 9.59
N GLY A 104 -0.68 11.43 10.40
CA GLY A 104 -1.70 12.44 10.17
C GLY A 104 -1.19 13.89 10.09
N GLN A 105 -0.01 14.17 10.68
CA GLN A 105 0.63 15.48 10.61
C GLN A 105 1.42 15.72 9.32
N VAL A 106 1.73 14.66 8.56
CA VAL A 106 2.47 14.74 7.30
C VAL A 106 1.54 15.27 6.22
N SER A 107 2.02 16.26 5.48
CA SER A 107 1.30 16.86 4.37
C SER A 107 1.27 15.94 3.15
N ILE A 108 0.19 16.01 2.38
CA ILE A 108 0.17 15.43 1.04
C ILE A 108 0.83 16.41 0.06
N HIS A 109 1.42 15.89 -1.02
CA HIS A 109 1.99 16.74 -2.07
C HIS A 109 0.88 17.57 -2.73
N SER A 110 1.14 18.85 -2.97
CA SER A 110 0.21 19.81 -3.60
C SER A 110 -0.28 19.32 -4.95
N THR A 111 0.61 18.76 -5.77
CA THR A 111 0.25 18.11 -7.04
C THR A 111 -0.92 17.14 -6.92
N TYR A 112 -0.99 16.32 -5.87
CA TYR A 112 -2.09 15.33 -5.72
C TYR A 112 -3.43 15.98 -5.37
N LEU A 113 -3.40 17.13 -4.69
CA LEU A 113 -4.60 17.92 -4.40
C LEU A 113 -5.14 18.59 -5.67
N ASN A 114 -4.25 19.03 -6.57
CA ASN A 114 -4.65 19.63 -7.83
C ASN A 114 -5.07 18.58 -8.86
N LEU A 115 -4.42 17.40 -8.87
CA LEU A 115 -4.78 16.32 -9.79
C LEU A 115 -6.23 15.85 -9.63
N VAL A 116 -6.79 15.84 -8.42
CA VAL A 116 -8.19 15.42 -8.24
C VAL A 116 -9.20 16.39 -8.86
N ASP A 117 -8.81 17.62 -9.22
CA ASP A 117 -9.68 18.52 -9.97
C ASP A 117 -9.81 18.11 -11.44
N ASP A 118 -8.78 17.49 -12.02
CA ASP A 118 -8.76 16.92 -13.37
C ASP A 118 -8.66 15.38 -13.31
N LEU A 119 -9.82 14.72 -13.32
CA LEU A 119 -9.89 13.26 -13.23
C LEU A 119 -9.21 12.54 -14.42
N ALA A 120 -9.09 13.17 -15.58
CA ALA A 120 -8.37 12.58 -16.72
C ALA A 120 -6.85 12.59 -16.48
N ALA A 121 -6.32 13.70 -15.96
CA ALA A 121 -4.94 13.78 -15.51
C ALA A 121 -4.68 12.85 -14.31
N PHE A 122 -5.61 12.76 -13.36
CA PHE A 122 -5.52 11.86 -12.23
C PHE A 122 -5.44 10.39 -12.69
N ASN A 123 -6.31 9.96 -13.60
CA ASN A 123 -6.36 8.58 -14.07
C ASN A 123 -5.18 8.20 -14.97
N SER A 124 -4.56 9.17 -15.64
CA SER A 124 -3.33 8.95 -16.44
C SER A 124 -2.05 9.10 -15.63
N TYR A 125 -2.14 9.53 -14.37
CA TYR A 125 -0.99 9.70 -13.50
C TYR A 125 -0.33 8.34 -13.17
N PRO A 126 1.01 8.24 -13.07
CA PRO A 126 1.72 6.97 -12.86
C PRO A 126 1.64 6.47 -11.42
N TRP A 127 0.43 6.25 -10.91
CA TRP A 127 0.17 5.84 -9.51
C TRP A 127 0.92 4.57 -9.12
N GLY A 128 1.05 3.60 -10.03
CA GLY A 128 1.77 2.36 -9.75
C GLY A 128 3.21 2.59 -9.28
N ARG A 129 3.97 3.39 -10.05
CA ARG A 129 5.35 3.76 -9.69
C ARG A 129 5.39 4.65 -8.45
N VAL A 130 4.56 5.68 -8.39
CA VAL A 130 4.55 6.65 -7.27
C VAL A 130 4.28 5.95 -5.93
N ILE A 131 3.28 5.07 -5.89
CA ILE A 131 2.89 4.35 -4.68
C ILE A 131 3.95 3.29 -4.34
N TRP A 132 4.52 2.59 -5.32
CA TRP A 132 5.59 1.63 -5.10
C TRP A 132 6.84 2.29 -4.49
N ASP A 133 7.30 3.39 -5.08
CA ASP A 133 8.50 4.09 -4.62
C ASP A 133 8.31 4.69 -3.21
N ASP A 134 7.13 5.28 -2.94
CA ASP A 134 6.76 5.77 -1.60
C ASP A 134 6.75 4.63 -0.57
N MET A 135 6.12 3.49 -0.93
CA MET A 135 6.07 2.31 -0.07
C MET A 135 7.48 1.78 0.23
N VAL A 136 8.31 1.54 -0.79
CA VAL A 136 9.69 1.06 -0.60
C VAL A 136 10.50 2.04 0.27
N GLY A 137 10.32 3.34 0.08
CA GLY A 137 10.93 4.39 0.90
C GLY A 137 10.56 4.28 2.38
N TYR A 138 9.27 4.18 2.69
CA TYR A 138 8.80 4.01 4.07
C TYR A 138 9.24 2.70 4.69
N PHE A 139 9.27 1.60 3.92
CA PHE A 139 9.75 0.32 4.42
C PHE A 139 11.23 0.38 4.80
N LYS A 140 12.07 0.96 3.94
CA LYS A 140 13.49 1.17 4.26
C LYS A 140 13.69 2.03 5.51
N ALA A 141 12.90 3.10 5.65
CA ALA A 141 12.94 3.95 6.84
C ALA A 141 12.50 3.20 8.11
N SER A 142 11.44 2.39 8.00
CA SER A 142 10.90 1.58 9.11
C SER A 142 11.91 0.54 9.58
N LEU A 143 12.61 -0.13 8.66
CA LEU A 143 13.65 -1.10 9.00
C LEU A 143 14.79 -0.46 9.82
N LYS A 144 15.28 0.70 9.39
CA LYS A 144 16.29 1.47 10.15
C LYS A 144 15.79 1.87 11.54
N SER A 145 14.50 2.24 11.63
CA SER A 145 13.88 2.57 12.92
C SER A 145 13.80 1.36 13.85
N ILE A 146 13.53 0.17 13.32
CA ILE A 146 13.43 -1.07 14.11
C ILE A 146 14.78 -1.50 14.64
N GLU A 147 15.83 -1.37 13.83
CA GLU A 147 17.20 -1.63 14.28
C GLU A 147 17.61 -0.72 15.45
N SER A 148 17.09 0.51 15.45
CA SER A 148 17.38 1.51 16.49
C SER A 148 16.47 1.37 17.72
N ASN A 149 15.18 1.08 17.53
CA ASN A 149 14.19 0.95 18.61
C ASN A 149 13.12 -0.12 18.27
N PRO A 150 13.38 -1.40 18.60
CA PRO A 150 12.55 -2.52 18.16
C PRO A 150 11.18 -2.63 18.87
N SER A 151 10.95 -1.89 19.95
CA SER A 151 9.69 -1.94 20.73
C SER A 151 8.59 -1.03 20.18
N HIS A 152 8.94 0.05 19.46
CA HIS A 152 7.99 1.02 18.95
C HIS A 152 8.41 1.50 17.56
N TYR A 153 7.70 1.06 16.53
CA TYR A 153 7.83 1.58 15.18
C TYR A 153 6.46 1.58 14.50
N ASN A 154 6.28 2.50 13.57
CA ASN A 154 5.14 2.54 12.67
C ASN A 154 5.63 2.18 11.28
N VAL A 155 4.81 1.43 10.54
CA VAL A 155 5.03 1.15 9.12
C VAL A 155 4.02 1.96 8.33
N TYR A 156 4.53 2.72 7.37
CA TYR A 156 3.77 3.61 6.49
C TYR A 156 3.92 3.16 5.02
N GLY A 157 3.24 3.84 4.10
CA GLY A 157 3.11 3.47 2.69
C GLY A 157 1.92 2.56 2.42
N CYS A 158 1.89 1.95 1.24
CA CYS A 158 0.78 1.10 0.76
C CYS A 158 0.78 -0.29 1.40
N VAL A 159 0.61 -0.37 2.72
CA VAL A 159 0.75 -1.65 3.43
C VAL A 159 -0.38 -2.64 3.13
N ILE A 160 -1.50 -2.16 2.56
CA ILE A 160 -2.57 -3.03 2.04
C ILE A 160 -2.09 -3.95 0.93
N ALA A 161 -1.16 -3.50 0.08
CA ALA A 161 -0.59 -4.33 -1.00
C ALA A 161 0.16 -5.54 -0.41
N LEU A 162 0.96 -5.33 0.63
CA LEU A 162 1.67 -6.41 1.32
C LEU A 162 0.74 -7.36 2.07
N GLN A 163 -0.35 -6.83 2.62
CA GLN A 163 -1.35 -7.65 3.29
C GLN A 163 -2.03 -8.61 2.29
N VAL A 164 -2.45 -8.10 1.14
CA VAL A 164 -3.04 -8.93 0.07
C VAL A 164 -2.00 -9.90 -0.48
N TRP A 165 -0.77 -9.45 -0.73
CA TRP A 165 0.34 -10.35 -1.13
C TRP A 165 0.50 -11.51 -0.15
N ALA A 166 0.44 -11.24 1.15
CA ALA A 166 0.52 -12.29 2.15
C ALA A 166 -0.68 -13.25 2.07
N PHE A 167 -1.88 -12.75 1.84
CA PHE A 167 -3.08 -13.58 1.70
C PHE A 167 -3.02 -14.51 0.48
N GLU A 168 -2.46 -14.04 -0.64
CA GLU A 168 -2.26 -14.85 -1.85
C GLU A 168 -1.12 -15.87 -1.66
N SER A 169 -0.04 -15.44 -1.00
CA SER A 169 1.19 -16.21 -0.96
C SER A 169 1.29 -17.22 0.18
N PHE A 170 0.54 -17.02 1.28
CA PHE A 170 0.59 -17.88 2.46
C PHE A 170 -0.77 -18.52 2.73
N PRO A 171 -1.02 -19.76 2.22
CA PRO A 171 -2.27 -20.47 2.45
C PRO A 171 -2.63 -20.63 3.93
N ALA A 172 -1.63 -20.68 4.81
CA ALA A 172 -1.81 -20.75 6.26
C ALA A 172 -2.71 -19.63 6.81
N LEU A 173 -2.66 -18.43 6.24
CA LEU A 173 -3.49 -17.28 6.68
C LEU A 173 -4.98 -17.51 6.46
N LYS A 174 -5.36 -18.28 5.44
CA LYS A 174 -6.75 -18.72 5.26
C LYS A 174 -7.14 -19.78 6.29
N VAL A 175 -6.24 -20.74 6.54
CA VAL A 175 -6.46 -21.83 7.51
C VAL A 175 -6.72 -21.29 8.91
N ILE A 176 -6.02 -20.23 9.30
CA ILE A 176 -6.21 -19.58 10.61
C ILE A 176 -7.29 -18.48 10.60
N ASN A 177 -8.12 -18.40 9.55
CA ASN A 177 -9.21 -17.43 9.41
C ASN A 177 -8.77 -15.97 9.60
N LEU A 178 -7.62 -15.57 9.05
CA LEU A 178 -7.22 -14.16 8.94
C LEU A 178 -7.61 -13.55 7.59
N ALA A 179 -7.81 -14.39 6.58
CA ALA A 179 -8.19 -13.97 5.24
C ALA A 179 -9.20 -14.94 4.64
N HIS A 180 -10.15 -14.42 3.89
CA HIS A 180 -11.02 -15.22 3.03
C HIS A 180 -11.17 -14.56 1.66
N LEU A 181 -11.45 -15.39 0.66
CA LEU A 181 -11.79 -14.93 -0.68
C LEU A 181 -13.25 -14.47 -0.68
N VAL A 182 -13.47 -13.23 -1.12
CA VAL A 182 -14.79 -12.63 -1.32
C VAL A 182 -15.30 -12.99 -2.71
N ASP A 183 -14.50 -12.69 -3.73
CA ASP A 183 -14.78 -13.01 -5.12
C ASP A 183 -13.48 -13.43 -5.83
N PRO A 184 -13.29 -14.72 -6.11
CA PRO A 184 -12.11 -15.22 -6.81
C PRO A 184 -11.92 -14.68 -8.23
N CYS A 185 -12.98 -14.16 -8.86
CA CYS A 185 -12.98 -13.66 -10.23
C CYS A 185 -12.79 -12.14 -10.32
N SER A 186 -12.83 -11.42 -9.20
CA SER A 186 -12.62 -9.97 -9.17
C SER A 186 -11.20 -9.62 -9.60
N GLU A 187 -11.04 -8.57 -10.40
CA GLU A 187 -9.75 -7.97 -10.71
C GLU A 187 -9.80 -6.46 -10.42
N PRO A 188 -8.77 -5.87 -9.81
CA PRO A 188 -7.48 -6.46 -9.41
C PRO A 188 -7.55 -7.24 -8.08
N SER A 189 -6.48 -7.99 -7.73
CA SER A 189 -6.50 -8.91 -6.57
C SER A 189 -6.84 -8.27 -5.23
N ILE A 190 -6.60 -6.98 -5.01
CA ILE A 190 -7.07 -6.26 -3.80
C ILE A 190 -8.58 -6.41 -3.55
N LEU A 191 -9.39 -6.65 -4.60
CA LEU A 191 -10.84 -6.83 -4.50
C LEU A 191 -11.24 -8.27 -4.13
N LYS A 192 -10.36 -9.25 -4.35
CA LYS A 192 -10.62 -10.68 -4.10
C LYS A 192 -10.69 -11.03 -2.63
N TRP A 193 -10.12 -10.21 -1.75
CA TRP A 193 -9.86 -10.59 -0.36
C TRP A 193 -10.53 -9.69 0.66
N SER A 194 -10.90 -10.29 1.78
CA SER A 194 -11.32 -9.56 2.98
C SER A 194 -10.66 -10.14 4.22
N SER A 195 -10.42 -9.26 5.19
CA SER A 195 -9.87 -9.61 6.49
C SER A 195 -10.99 -9.89 7.48
N THR A 196 -10.95 -11.05 8.12
CA THR A 196 -11.92 -11.48 9.14
C THR A 196 -11.54 -11.05 10.55
N ALA A 197 -10.25 -10.83 10.80
CA ALA A 197 -9.74 -10.46 12.10
C ALA A 197 -8.42 -9.73 11.98
N LYS A 198 -8.10 -8.96 13.01
CA LYS A 198 -6.78 -8.35 13.12
C LYS A 198 -5.73 -9.45 13.37
N PRO A 199 -4.66 -9.55 12.56
CA PRO A 199 -3.59 -10.50 12.82
C PRO A 199 -2.94 -10.20 14.17
N SER A 200 -2.79 -11.23 15.00
CA SER A 200 -1.99 -11.15 16.21
C SER A 200 -0.56 -11.59 15.91
N SER A 201 0.39 -11.06 16.69
CA SER A 201 1.79 -11.48 16.67
C SER A 201 1.94 -13.00 16.78
N GLU A 202 1.21 -13.59 17.72
CA GLU A 202 1.26 -15.01 18.03
C GLU A 202 0.73 -15.86 16.87
N SER A 203 -0.43 -15.47 16.31
CA SER A 203 -1.03 -16.19 15.18
C SER A 203 -0.13 -16.19 13.94
N LEU A 204 0.53 -15.07 13.63
CA LEU A 204 1.46 -14.99 12.49
C LEU A 204 2.77 -15.74 12.76
N LYS A 205 3.23 -15.73 14.01
CA LYS A 205 4.43 -16.45 14.43
C LYS A 205 4.27 -17.94 14.18
N ASP A 206 3.18 -18.52 14.66
CA ASP A 206 2.96 -19.96 14.55
C ASP A 206 2.60 -20.40 13.13
N ALA A 207 1.89 -19.56 12.37
CA ALA A 207 1.50 -19.90 11.00
C ALA A 207 2.67 -19.80 10.00
N ILE A 208 3.52 -18.78 10.12
CA ILE A 208 4.53 -18.41 9.11
C ILE A 208 5.93 -18.34 9.73
N PHE A 209 6.14 -17.48 10.72
CA PHE A 209 7.51 -17.05 11.11
C PHE A 209 8.29 -18.00 12.00
N CYS A 210 7.66 -19.02 12.58
CA CYS A 210 8.29 -20.09 13.36
C CYS A 210 7.89 -21.48 12.86
N ASN A 211 7.32 -21.55 11.65
CA ASN A 211 6.89 -22.79 11.02
C ASN A 211 7.85 -23.16 9.90
N LYS A 212 8.82 -24.05 10.16
CA LYS A 212 9.76 -24.53 9.13
C LYS A 212 9.10 -25.19 7.91
N GLY A 213 7.88 -25.70 8.09
CA GLY A 213 7.06 -26.33 7.06
C GLY A 213 6.11 -25.38 6.35
N PHE A 214 6.24 -24.06 6.53
CA PHE A 214 5.34 -23.11 5.90
C PHE A 214 5.30 -23.28 4.38
N LEU A 215 4.09 -23.19 3.82
CA LEU A 215 3.87 -23.17 2.39
C LEU A 215 3.89 -21.73 1.90
N PHE A 216 4.60 -21.52 0.79
CA PHE A 216 4.63 -20.26 0.07
C PHE A 216 4.30 -20.56 -1.39
N THR A 217 3.34 -19.82 -1.93
CA THR A 217 2.93 -19.89 -3.32
C THR A 217 3.23 -18.53 -3.96
N PRO A 218 4.20 -18.44 -4.88
CA PRO A 218 4.40 -17.21 -5.65
C PRO A 218 3.11 -16.85 -6.38
N ILE A 219 2.82 -15.55 -6.51
CA ILE A 219 1.70 -15.08 -7.33
C ILE A 219 1.98 -15.51 -8.76
N SER A 220 1.23 -16.50 -9.23
CA SER A 220 1.34 -16.96 -10.62
C SER A 220 0.67 -15.93 -11.50
N GLN A 221 1.46 -15.25 -12.32
CA GLN A 221 0.92 -14.45 -13.41
C GLN A 221 0.08 -15.37 -14.30
N SER A 222 -1.11 -14.94 -14.71
CA SER A 222 -1.70 -15.47 -15.95
C SER A 222 -0.68 -15.21 -17.06
N ASP A 223 -0.29 -16.24 -17.81
CA ASP A 223 0.75 -16.21 -18.84
C ASP A 223 0.59 -15.06 -19.84
N SER A 224 1.10 -13.89 -19.48
CA SER A 224 1.33 -12.79 -20.40
C SER A 224 2.46 -11.92 -19.85
N VAL A 225 3.63 -12.16 -20.44
CA VAL A 225 4.84 -11.32 -20.50
C VAL A 225 6.07 -11.83 -19.71
N ARG A 226 6.75 -12.76 -20.40
CA ARG A 226 8.19 -12.82 -20.74
C ARG A 226 9.22 -12.76 -19.60
N GLU A 227 9.90 -13.90 -19.47
CA GLU A 227 11.23 -14.11 -18.87
C GLU A 227 12.19 -12.95 -19.09
N LEU A 228 12.82 -12.47 -18.01
CA LEU A 228 14.15 -11.87 -18.05
C LEU A 228 14.88 -12.07 -16.71
N ASP A 229 15.91 -12.92 -16.81
CA ASP A 229 17.20 -12.94 -16.12
C ASP A 229 17.40 -13.27 -14.63
N ASN A 230 18.46 -14.07 -14.45
CA ASN A 230 18.96 -14.76 -13.25
C ASN A 230 19.00 -13.92 -11.95
N PRO A 231 18.65 -14.52 -10.79
CA PRO A 231 18.80 -13.84 -9.50
C PRO A 231 20.28 -13.73 -9.09
N PRO A 232 20.72 -12.59 -8.52
CA PRO A 232 22.07 -12.44 -8.00
C PRO A 232 22.29 -13.34 -6.77
N LYS A 233 23.49 -13.91 -6.67
CA LYS A 233 23.89 -14.81 -5.57
C LYS A 233 23.82 -14.08 -4.21
N PRO A 234 23.24 -14.70 -3.17
CA PRO A 234 23.13 -14.09 -1.85
C PRO A 234 24.51 -13.96 -1.17
N VAL A 235 24.76 -12.79 -0.59
CA VAL A 235 25.89 -12.51 0.29
C VAL A 235 25.47 -12.85 1.72
N PRO A 236 26.24 -13.65 2.48
CA PRO A 236 25.87 -13.96 3.86
C PRO A 236 26.31 -12.81 4.78
N LEU A 237 25.51 -12.43 5.80
CA LEU A 237 25.93 -12.30 7.21
C LEU A 237 24.90 -11.70 8.20
N LYS A 238 24.82 -12.37 9.36
CA LYS A 238 24.51 -11.95 10.75
C LYS A 238 23.07 -11.57 11.17
N LYS A 239 22.50 -12.51 11.95
CA LYS A 239 21.22 -12.57 12.66
C LYS A 239 20.88 -11.36 13.56
N LYS A 240 19.69 -10.77 13.38
CA LYS A 240 18.56 -10.66 14.36
C LYS A 240 17.47 -9.69 13.87
N GLY A 241 16.19 -10.02 14.16
CA GLY A 241 15.11 -9.03 14.35
C GLY A 241 14.18 -8.71 13.17
N VAL A 242 13.30 -9.64 12.78
CA VAL A 242 12.26 -9.38 11.75
C VAL A 242 10.85 -9.81 12.15
N SER A 243 10.69 -10.50 13.27
CA SER A 243 9.39 -11.03 13.70
C SER A 243 8.32 -9.96 13.80
N ASN A 244 8.67 -8.69 14.05
CA ASN A 244 7.66 -7.70 14.40
C ASN A 244 6.96 -7.04 13.20
N LEU A 245 7.57 -6.92 12.00
CA LEU A 245 7.09 -6.01 10.95
C LEU A 245 5.60 -6.20 10.56
N LEU A 246 5.13 -7.44 10.47
CA LEU A 246 3.72 -7.77 10.15
C LEU A 246 2.77 -7.69 11.36
N MET A 247 3.29 -7.63 12.58
CA MET A 247 2.52 -7.74 13.83
C MET A 247 1.76 -6.44 14.19
N ASN A 248 2.07 -5.32 13.53
CA ASN A 248 1.50 -4.01 13.84
C ASN A 248 0.68 -3.37 12.70
N LEU A 249 0.40 -4.14 11.65
CA LEU A 249 -0.47 -3.76 10.54
C LEU A 249 -1.92 -3.58 11.03
N LYS A 250 -2.27 -2.35 11.41
CA LYS A 250 -3.65 -1.93 11.72
C LYS A 250 -4.25 -1.29 10.47
N ILE A 251 -4.78 -2.09 9.55
CA ILE A 251 -5.63 -1.58 8.46
C ILE A 251 -7.03 -2.12 8.69
N ASP A 252 -7.94 -1.22 9.06
CA ASP A 252 -9.37 -1.47 9.12
C ASP A 252 -9.92 -1.36 7.68
N LEU A 253 -9.81 -2.47 6.94
CA LEU A 253 -10.27 -2.59 5.55
C LEU A 253 -11.78 -2.33 5.35
N PRO A 254 -12.73 -2.66 6.24
CA PRO A 254 -14.16 -2.52 5.95
C PRO A 254 -14.59 -1.14 5.48
N HIS A 255 -14.09 -0.07 6.12
CA HIS A 255 -14.43 1.31 5.74
C HIS A 255 -13.74 1.79 4.47
N HIS A 256 -12.53 1.30 4.17
CA HIS A 256 -11.76 1.71 2.99
C HIS A 256 -12.14 0.87 1.76
N TYR A 257 -12.57 -0.38 1.97
CA TYR A 257 -13.04 -1.32 0.96
C TYR A 257 -14.32 -0.83 0.28
N LEU A 258 -15.30 -0.31 1.04
CA LEU A 258 -16.51 0.27 0.45
C LEU A 258 -16.21 1.50 -0.43
N ILE A 259 -15.24 2.33 -0.02
CA ILE A 259 -14.83 3.50 -0.79
C ILE A 259 -14.01 3.07 -2.02
N LEU A 260 -13.11 2.10 -1.88
CA LEU A 260 -12.34 1.51 -2.98
C LEU A 260 -13.25 0.82 -4.01
N GLN A 261 -14.30 0.11 -3.58
CA GLN A 261 -15.29 -0.49 -4.48
C GLN A 261 -16.11 0.58 -5.22
N GLN A 262 -16.53 1.66 -4.55
CA GLN A 262 -17.26 2.77 -5.18
C GLN A 262 -16.41 3.60 -6.14
N VAL A 263 -15.09 3.59 -5.97
CA VAL A 263 -14.15 4.42 -6.74
C VAL A 263 -13.46 3.65 -7.87
N LEU A 264 -13.19 2.35 -7.69
CA LEU A 264 -12.47 1.51 -8.66
C LEU A 264 -13.40 0.66 -9.53
N MET A 265 -14.69 0.54 -9.19
CA MET A 265 -15.69 -0.12 -10.04
C MET A 265 -16.75 0.91 -10.46
N PRO A 266 -16.63 1.51 -11.68
CA PRO A 266 -17.70 2.33 -12.26
C PRO A 266 -18.92 1.50 -12.66
#